data_AF-A0A0J1FHA0-F1
#
_entry.id   AF-A0A0J1FHA0-F1
#
_cell.length_a   1.000
_cell.length_b   1.000
_cell.length_c   1.000
_cell.angle_alpha   90.00
_cell.angle_beta   90.00
_cell.angle_gamma   90.00
#
_symmetry.space_group_name_H-M   'P 1'
#
loop_
_entity.id
_entity.type
_entity.pdbx_description
1 polymer ?
#
loop_
_entity_poly.entity_id
_entity_poly.type
_entity_poly.pdbx_seq_one_letter_code
_entity_poly.pdbx_strand_id
1 'polypeptide(L)'
;MIFNLYLQGKSVLGIAKELGRLGIKSPTGKATWPKRTIDVMLSNEKYMGNVRLLDNGKHDAYYLAEGNNPAIISKETFQSVWIEKQHRSNVIEGEVGSRRKSKKYSSKK
;
A
#
# COMPACT_ATOMS: atom_id res chain seq x y z
N MET A 1 -11.55 -1.12 -5.22
CA MET A 1 -11.78 -2.38 -4.48
C MET A 1 -10.69 -2.71 -3.46
N ILE A 2 -9.43 -3.00 -3.85
CA ILE A 2 -8.35 -3.40 -2.91
C ILE A 2 -8.15 -2.40 -1.77
N PHE A 3 -8.08 -1.09 -2.08
CA PHE A 3 -7.96 -0.02 -1.10
C PHE A 3 -9.13 -0.01 -0.10
N ASN A 4 -10.36 -0.12 -0.60
CA ASN A 4 -11.57 -0.16 0.23
C ASN A 4 -11.57 -1.37 1.17
N LEU A 5 -11.24 -2.58 0.67
CA LEU A 5 -11.15 -3.78 1.51
C LEU A 5 -10.12 -3.60 2.64
N TYR A 6 -8.99 -2.95 2.34
CA TYR A 6 -7.98 -2.65 3.34
C TYR A 6 -8.49 -1.70 4.42
N LEU A 7 -9.14 -0.60 4.02
CA LEU A 7 -9.75 0.38 4.93
C LEU A 7 -10.92 -0.20 5.74
N GLN A 8 -11.63 -1.19 5.20
CA GLN A 8 -12.64 -1.97 5.92
C GLN A 8 -12.06 -2.97 6.94
N GLY A 9 -10.75 -2.94 7.19
CA GLY A 9 -10.12 -3.78 8.21
C GLY A 9 -9.57 -5.11 7.71
N LYS A 10 -9.70 -5.45 6.41
CA LYS A 10 -9.07 -6.67 5.90
C LYS A 10 -7.54 -6.51 5.93
N SER A 11 -6.84 -7.55 6.39
CA SER A 11 -5.39 -7.64 6.21
C SER A 11 -5.04 -7.92 4.74
N VAL A 12 -3.77 -7.72 4.37
CA VAL A 12 -3.24 -8.11 3.03
C VAL A 12 -3.58 -9.57 2.70
N LEU A 13 -3.49 -10.46 3.69
CA LEU A 13 -3.91 -11.85 3.56
C LEU A 13 -5.42 -12.01 3.35
N GLY A 14 -6.22 -11.25 4.11
CA GLY A 14 -7.68 -11.23 3.95
C GLY A 14 -8.09 -10.76 2.55
N ILE A 15 -7.42 -9.74 2.02
CA ILE A 15 -7.63 -9.25 0.65
C ILE A 15 -7.26 -10.32 -0.37
N ALA A 16 -6.10 -10.96 -0.24
CA ALA A 16 -5.68 -12.03 -1.16
C ALA A 16 -6.70 -13.17 -1.21
N LYS A 17 -7.25 -13.56 -0.05
CA LYS A 17 -8.32 -14.56 0.03
C LYS A 17 -9.62 -14.09 -0.63
N GLU A 18 -10.01 -12.84 -0.40
CA GLU A 18 -11.22 -12.27 -0.99
C GLU A 18 -11.12 -12.20 -2.52
N LEU A 19 -9.97 -11.78 -3.06
CA LEU A 19 -9.71 -11.78 -4.50
C LEU A 19 -9.80 -13.19 -5.10
N GLY A 20 -9.24 -14.19 -4.41
CA GLY A 20 -9.36 -15.59 -4.80
C GLY A 20 -10.80 -16.09 -4.76
N ARG A 21 -11.57 -15.74 -3.72
CA ARG A 21 -13.01 -16.06 -3.59
C ARG A 21 -13.84 -15.49 -4.74
N LEU A 22 -13.48 -14.29 -5.21
CA LEU A 22 -14.11 -13.63 -6.35
C LEU A 22 -13.61 -14.14 -7.72
N GLY A 23 -12.68 -15.11 -7.75
CA GLY A 23 -12.11 -15.63 -8.99
C GLY A 23 -11.18 -14.65 -9.72
N ILE A 24 -10.75 -13.57 -9.06
CA ILE A 24 -9.91 -12.53 -9.66
C ILE A 24 -8.45 -12.99 -9.62
N LYS A 25 -7.90 -13.33 -10.78
CA LYS A 25 -6.47 -13.71 -10.91
C LYS A 25 -5.56 -12.49 -10.73
N SER A 26 -4.32 -12.73 -10.31
CA SER A 26 -3.28 -11.69 -10.27
C SER A 26 -3.02 -11.13 -11.68
N PRO A 27 -2.35 -9.97 -11.81
CA PRO A 27 -1.96 -9.43 -13.11
C PRO A 27 -1.09 -10.40 -13.93
N THR A 28 -0.38 -11.31 -13.25
CA THR A 28 0.44 -12.37 -13.83
C THR A 28 -0.30 -13.70 -14.00
N GLY A 29 -1.63 -13.72 -13.84
CA GLY A 29 -2.48 -14.90 -14.06
C GLY A 29 -2.53 -15.90 -12.90
N LYS A 30 -1.92 -15.61 -11.75
CA LYS A 30 -1.94 -16.53 -10.59
C LYS A 30 -3.30 -16.52 -9.90
N ALA A 31 -3.80 -17.70 -9.53
CA ALA A 31 -5.05 -17.84 -8.78
C ALA A 31 -4.95 -17.21 -7.38
N THR A 32 -3.81 -17.39 -6.71
CA THR A 32 -3.54 -16.78 -5.41
C THR A 32 -2.64 -15.56 -5.58
N TRP A 33 -3.11 -14.41 -5.10
CA TRP A 33 -2.34 -13.17 -5.14
C TRP A 33 -1.14 -13.23 -4.18
N PRO A 34 0.09 -12.93 -4.66
CA PRO A 34 1.23 -12.75 -3.77
C PRO A 34 0.99 -11.57 -2.83
N LYS A 35 1.28 -11.77 -1.53
CA LYS A 35 1.09 -10.74 -0.49
C LYS A 35 1.84 -9.45 -0.83
N ARG A 36 3.06 -9.59 -1.34
CA ARG A 36 3.91 -8.46 -1.73
C ARG A 36 3.27 -7.62 -2.84
N THR A 37 2.56 -8.23 -3.78
CA THR A 37 1.87 -7.49 -4.85
C THR A 37 0.82 -6.55 -4.28
N ILE A 38 -0.05 -7.04 -3.38
CA ILE A 38 -1.07 -6.22 -2.74
C ILE A 38 -0.43 -5.13 -1.87
N ASP A 39 0.60 -5.47 -1.11
CA ASP A 39 1.30 -4.52 -0.26
C ASP A 39 1.96 -3.37 -1.06
N VAL A 40 2.62 -3.68 -2.17
CA VAL A 40 3.18 -2.68 -3.09
C VAL A 40 2.09 -1.83 -3.71
N MET A 41 0.95 -2.42 -4.09
CA MET A 41 -0.17 -1.66 -4.63
C MET A 41 -0.68 -0.61 -3.63
N LEU A 42 -0.83 -0.98 -2.36
CA LEU A 42 -1.31 -0.07 -1.31
C LEU A 42 -0.36 1.11 -1.03
N SER A 43 0.89 1.07 -1.51
CA SER A 43 1.89 2.12 -1.31
C SER A 43 2.26 2.86 -2.60
N ASN A 44 1.62 2.55 -3.74
CA ASN A 44 2.02 3.12 -5.02
C ASN A 44 1.30 4.45 -5.31
N GLU A 45 2.05 5.55 -5.22
CA GLU A 45 1.58 6.92 -5.47
C GLU A 45 1.05 7.13 -6.90
N LYS A 46 1.40 6.26 -7.87
CA LYS A 46 0.86 6.37 -9.24
C LYS A 46 -0.67 6.31 -9.30
N TYR A 47 -1.29 5.69 -8.30
CA TYR A 47 -2.75 5.55 -8.25
C TYR A 47 -3.47 6.85 -7.89
N MET A 48 -2.78 7.83 -7.30
CA MET A 48 -3.28 9.20 -7.11
C MET A 48 -2.83 10.17 -8.23
N GLY A 49 -2.23 9.65 -9.31
CA GLY A 49 -1.74 10.45 -10.44
C GLY A 49 -0.32 11.02 -10.25
N ASN A 50 0.38 10.61 -9.19
CA ASN A 50 1.70 11.13 -8.86
C ASN A 50 2.80 10.15 -9.30
N VAL A 51 3.85 10.66 -9.96
CA VAL A 51 5.00 9.86 -10.37
C VAL A 51 6.29 10.51 -9.87
N ARG A 52 7.14 9.70 -9.23
CA ARG A 52 8.51 10.10 -8.89
C ARG A 52 9.42 9.76 -10.07
N LEU A 53 9.93 10.77 -10.72
CA LEU A 53 10.89 10.64 -11.80
C LEU A 53 12.28 10.68 -11.18
N LEU A 54 13.03 9.60 -11.36
CA LEU A 54 14.46 9.59 -11.06
C LEU A 54 15.17 10.36 -12.15
N ASP A 55 16.03 11.30 -11.76
CA ASP A 55 16.99 11.86 -12.69
C ASP A 55 18.19 10.91 -12.82
N ASN A 56 18.08 9.91 -13.71
CA ASN A 56 19.15 9.06 -14.28
C ASN A 56 20.39 8.71 -13.41
N GLY A 57 20.27 8.67 -12.08
CA GLY A 57 21.38 8.49 -11.15
C GLY A 57 22.41 9.63 -11.09
N LYS A 58 22.16 10.79 -11.71
CA LYS A 58 23.11 11.91 -11.73
C LYS A 58 22.94 12.86 -10.55
N HIS A 59 21.75 12.91 -9.97
CA HIS A 59 21.43 13.80 -8.86
C HIS A 59 20.66 13.05 -7.77
N ASP A 60 20.86 13.47 -6.51
CA ASP A 60 20.07 13.00 -5.36
C ASP A 60 18.63 13.54 -5.35
N ALA A 61 18.29 14.37 -6.35
CA ALA A 61 17.00 15.00 -6.49
C ALA A 61 16.00 14.07 -7.21
N TYR A 62 14.83 13.90 -6.60
CA TYR A 62 13.68 13.23 -7.20
C TYR A 62 12.65 14.27 -7.58
N TYR A 63 12.20 14.26 -8.84
CA TYR A 63 11.11 15.13 -9.27
C TYR A 63 9.78 14.44 -9.01
N LEU A 64 8.85 15.14 -8.35
CA LEU A 64 7.48 14.69 -8.19
C LEU A 64 6.62 15.35 -9.27
N ALA A 65 6.19 14.57 -10.25
CA ALA A 65 5.18 15.00 -11.22
C ALA A 65 3.79 14.70 -10.65
N GLU A 66 3.04 15.75 -10.28
CA GLU A 66 1.64 15.62 -9.88
C GLU A 66 0.71 15.64 -11.10
N GLY A 67 -0.38 14.87 -11.06
CA GLY A 67 -1.38 14.86 -12.14
C GLY A 67 -0.86 14.29 -13.47
N ASN A 68 0.23 13.52 -13.44
CA ASN A 68 0.85 12.92 -14.62
C ASN A 68 -0.09 11.94 -15.35
N ASN A 69 -0.95 11.25 -14.60
CA ASN A 69 -1.94 10.33 -15.14
C ASN A 69 -3.28 10.48 -14.41
N PRO A 70 -4.41 10.09 -15.03
CA PRO A 70 -5.70 10.05 -14.36
C PRO A 70 -5.60 9.27 -13.06
N ALA A 71 -6.09 9.88 -11.97
CA ALA A 71 -6.10 9.26 -10.66
C ALA A 71 -7.12 8.11 -10.62
N ILE A 72 -6.68 6.94 -10.16
CA ILE A 72 -7.54 5.77 -9.93
C ILE A 72 -8.21 5.85 -8.56
N ILE A 73 -7.55 6.50 -7.59
CA ILE A 73 -8.07 6.78 -6.25
C ILE A 73 -7.78 8.24 -5.87
N SER A 74 -8.60 8.79 -4.98
CA SER A 74 -8.43 10.16 -4.50
C SER A 74 -7.20 10.29 -3.59
N LYS A 75 -6.68 11.52 -3.42
CA LYS A 75 -5.54 11.78 -2.53
C LYS A 75 -5.87 11.39 -1.08
N GLU A 76 -7.10 11.64 -0.66
CA GLU A 76 -7.63 11.35 0.69
C GLU A 76 -7.72 9.84 0.95
N THR A 77 -8.12 9.06 -0.07
CA THR A 77 -8.17 7.60 0.03
C THR A 77 -6.77 7.02 0.21
N PHE A 78 -5.80 7.50 -0.57
CA PHE A 78 -4.41 7.08 -0.45
C PHE A 78 -3.82 7.45 0.91
N GLN A 79 -4.05 8.67 1.38
CA GLN A 79 -3.60 9.14 2.69
C GLN A 79 -4.20 8.31 3.82
N SER A 80 -5.50 7.97 3.75
CA SER A 80 -6.17 7.10 4.72
C SER A 80 -5.53 5.72 4.78
N VAL A 81 -5.18 5.13 3.62
CA VAL A 81 -4.45 3.85 3.58
C VAL A 81 -3.05 3.98 4.15
N TRP A 82 -2.34 5.08 3.88
CA TRP A 82 -1.01 5.33 4.44
C TRP A 82 -1.07 5.41 5.97
N ILE A 83 -2.00 6.20 6.54
CA ILE A 83 -2.22 6.31 7.99
C ILE A 83 -2.51 4.92 8.57
N GLU A 84 -3.41 4.16 7.94
CA GLU A 84 -3.76 2.82 8.42
C GLU A 84 -2.58 1.84 8.34
N LYS A 85 -1.69 1.94 7.33
CA LYS A 85 -0.44 1.16 7.30
C LYS A 85 0.48 1.50 8.47
N GLN A 86 0.65 2.78 8.80
CA GLN A 86 1.45 3.20 9.95
C GLN A 86 0.83 2.73 11.28
N HIS A 87 -0.49 2.84 11.40
CA HIS A 87 -1.22 2.36 12.56
C HIS A 87 -1.02 0.84 12.78
N ARG A 88 -1.13 0.05 11.71
CA ARG A 88 -0.92 -1.42 11.74
C ARG A 88 0.54 -1.84 11.91
N SER A 89 1.50 -0.96 11.61
CA SER A 89 2.91 -1.25 11.81
C SER A 89 3.22 -1.49 13.29
N ASN A 90 3.99 -2.55 13.54
CA ASN A 90 4.54 -2.82 14.87
C ASN A 90 5.86 -2.08 15.11
N VAL A 91 6.42 -1.42 14.10
CA VAL A 91 7.69 -0.69 14.20
C VAL A 91 7.39 0.78 14.45
N ILE A 92 8.09 1.37 15.41
CA ILE A 92 8.12 2.81 15.69
C ILE A 92 9.55 3.26 15.49
N GLU A 93 9.74 4.30 14.71
CA GLU A 93 11.02 4.99 14.61
C GLU A 93 11.14 6.01 15.77
N GLY A 94 12.23 5.95 16.52
CA GLY A 94 12.59 6.94 17.54
C GLY A 94 14.01 7.44 17.33
N GLU A 95 14.41 8.46 18.09
CA GLU A 95 15.72 9.13 17.94
C GLU A 95 16.93 8.19 18.01
N VAL A 96 16.83 7.09 18.77
CA VAL A 96 17.92 6.13 19.01
C VAL A 96 17.75 4.85 18.16
N GLY A 97 16.81 4.85 17.21
CA GLY A 97 16.56 3.74 16.29
C GLY A 97 15.14 3.16 16.35
N SER A 98 14.92 2.06 15.64
CA SER A 98 13.60 1.43 15.52
C SER A 98 13.27 0.55 16.74
N ARG A 99 12.12 0.79 17.38
CA ARG A 99 11.58 -0.05 18.46
C ARG A 99 10.27 -0.72 18.05
N ARG A 100 9.91 -1.83 18.68
CA ARG A 100 8.62 -2.53 18.43
C ARG A 100 7.56 -2.12 19.46
N LYS A 101 6.30 -2.00 19.04
CA LYS A 101 5.16 -1.80 19.97
C LYS A 101 5.00 -3.05 20.83
N SER A 102 4.48 -2.85 22.05
CA SER A 102 4.13 -3.95 22.96
C SER A 102 2.95 -4.77 22.46
N LYS A 103 2.05 -4.16 21.66
CA LYS A 103 0.90 -4.81 21.04
C LYS A 103 1.04 -4.77 19.52
N LYS A 104 0.82 -5.92 18.88
CA LYS A 104 0.75 -6.05 17.42
C LYS A 104 -0.68 -5.89 16.94
N TYR A 105 -0.85 -5.30 15.75
CA TYR A 105 -2.14 -5.29 15.09
C TYR A 105 -2.62 -6.72 14.77
N SER A 106 -3.90 -6.99 15.02
CA SER A 106 -4.60 -8.21 14.61
C SER A 106 -5.79 -7.84 13.74
N SER A 107 -5.90 -8.50 12.58
CA SER A 107 -7.10 -8.40 11.73
C SER A 107 -8.19 -9.41 12.11
N LYS A 108 -7.92 -10.29 13.07
CA LYS A 108 -8.92 -11.21 13.63
C LYS A 108 -9.63 -10.48 14.77
N LYS A 109 -10.95 -10.38 14.69
CA LYS A 109 -11.81 -10.13 15.85
C LYS A 109 -11.86 -11.38 16.71
#